data_AF-A0A3Q8T7C4-F1
#
_entry.id   AF-A0A3Q8T7C4-F1
#
_cell.length_a   1.000
_cell.length_b   1.000
_cell.length_c   1.000
_cell.angle_alpha   90.00
_cell.angle_beta   90.00
_cell.angle_gamma   90.00
#
_symmetry.space_group_name_H-M   'P 1'
#
loop_
_entity.id
_entity.type
_entity.pdbx_description
1 polymer ?
#
loop_
_entity_poly.entity_id
_entity_poly.type
_entity_poly.pdbx_seq_one_letter_code
_entity_poly.pdbx_strand_id
1 'polypeptide(L)'
;MFNKTITNRYYVNNKLVKPIKLWLLVSILLVFAIIVVGGITRLTDSGLSITEWKPVTGIIPPFSDENWIHEFSKYQASPEYLKINKDMTLGEFKFIYLWEYAHRLLGRLVGIFFALPFAYLLYRKAIGKYFIKLFGGILFLGFLQGFFGWFMVKSGLVDYPHVSQYRLALHFSTAVIISVMLTWGLLKVVFRDKRFHAKFNYKILGLNIWILVQIISGAFVAGLDAGLVYNTFPLMDSKLIPDGLFALTPFYTNFFENIVMVQFIHRLNAMFVLAYSLYLVWYYRNNTLLKLLKINALIVLSQAALGVLTLIYQVPMVLGVLHQLNAVIVMLFASFVLFIASINRKATAKKAFKTFNKRNNYNRNHKFSSPNSYNKA
;
A
#
# COMPACT_ATOMS: atom_id res chain seq x y z
N MET A 1 10.28 -2.18 -44.27
CA MET A 1 10.69 -1.38 -43.09
C MET A 1 10.05 -1.97 -41.82
N PHE A 2 10.52 -3.13 -41.35
CA PHE A 2 10.05 -3.71 -40.08
C PHE A 2 10.69 -2.94 -38.91
N ASN A 3 9.83 -2.33 -38.10
CA ASN A 3 10.16 -1.32 -37.10
C ASN A 3 11.19 -1.79 -36.06
N LYS A 4 12.41 -1.23 -36.13
CA LYS A 4 13.48 -1.28 -35.11
C LYS A 4 13.06 -0.73 -33.72
N THR A 5 11.81 -0.28 -33.56
CA THR A 5 11.27 0.37 -32.35
C THR A 5 10.79 -0.59 -31.26
N ILE A 6 10.47 -1.86 -31.59
CA ILE A 6 9.95 -2.85 -30.62
C ILE A 6 11.08 -3.52 -29.80
N THR A 7 12.34 -3.37 -30.19
CA THR A 7 13.49 -3.92 -29.45
C THR A 7 13.87 -3.11 -28.21
N ASN A 8 13.42 -1.86 -28.10
CA ASN A 8 13.67 -1.05 -26.91
C ASN A 8 12.76 -1.51 -25.76
N ARG A 9 13.37 -2.14 -24.75
CA ARG A 9 12.72 -2.62 -23.52
C ARG A 9 11.76 -1.60 -22.90
N TYR A 10 12.10 -0.31 -22.94
CA TYR A 10 11.37 0.79 -22.30
C TYR A 10 10.60 1.68 -23.30
N TYR A 11 10.34 1.19 -24.51
CA TYR A 11 9.61 1.95 -25.53
C TYR A 11 8.20 2.37 -25.06
N VAL A 12 7.81 3.59 -25.41
CA VAL A 12 6.45 4.13 -25.31
C VAL A 12 6.21 5.03 -26.53
N ASN A 13 5.12 4.80 -27.26
CA ASN A 13 4.75 5.62 -28.41
C ASN A 13 4.56 7.09 -27.98
N ASN A 14 5.31 8.01 -28.61
CA ASN A 14 5.31 9.44 -28.26
C ASN A 14 3.93 10.09 -28.31
N LYS A 15 3.07 9.71 -29.27
CA LYS A 15 1.71 10.26 -29.39
C LYS A 15 0.79 9.83 -28.24
N LEU A 16 1.10 8.72 -27.58
CA LEU A 16 0.26 8.12 -26.53
C LEU A 16 0.77 8.38 -25.10
N VAL A 17 1.88 9.09 -24.93
CA VAL A 17 2.46 9.35 -23.60
C VAL A 17 1.49 10.07 -22.66
N LYS A 18 0.85 11.16 -23.14
CA LYS A 18 -0.10 11.94 -22.34
C LYS A 18 -1.32 11.08 -21.95
N PRO A 19 -2.00 10.39 -22.90
CA PRO A 19 -3.06 9.43 -22.56
C PRO A 19 -2.65 8.35 -21.57
N ILE A 20 -1.46 7.74 -21.73
CA ILE A 20 -0.99 6.68 -20.82
C ILE A 20 -0.76 7.24 -19.41
N LYS A 21 -0.18 8.45 -19.28
CA LYS A 21 -0.01 9.09 -17.96
C LYS A 21 -1.35 9.33 -17.28
N LEU A 22 -2.33 9.86 -18.03
CA LEU A 22 -3.67 10.10 -17.50
C LEU A 22 -4.35 8.80 -17.10
N TRP A 23 -4.32 7.78 -17.95
CA TRP A 23 -4.86 6.45 -17.67
C TRP A 23 -4.28 5.83 -16.40
N LEU A 24 -2.94 5.88 -16.23
CA LEU A 24 -2.29 5.37 -15.03
C LEU A 24 -2.64 6.20 -13.79
N LEU A 25 -2.72 7.53 -13.90
CA LEU A 25 -3.12 8.41 -12.80
C LEU A 25 -4.56 8.11 -12.35
N VAL A 26 -5.50 8.02 -13.29
CA VAL A 26 -6.90 7.68 -12.99
C VAL A 26 -7.00 6.27 -12.43
N SER A 27 -6.21 5.31 -12.93
CA SER A 27 -6.15 3.95 -12.36
C SER A 27 -5.69 3.96 -10.89
N ILE A 28 -4.68 4.77 -10.55
CA ILE A 28 -4.24 4.94 -9.14
C ILE A 28 -5.39 5.52 -8.31
N LEU A 29 -6.07 6.56 -8.79
CA LEU A 29 -7.20 7.18 -8.08
C LEU A 29 -8.38 6.22 -7.89
N LEU A 30 -8.68 5.38 -8.89
CA LEU A 30 -9.72 4.36 -8.78
C LEU A 30 -9.35 3.27 -7.78
N VAL A 31 -8.08 2.87 -7.69
CA VAL A 31 -7.61 1.95 -6.64
C VAL A 31 -7.64 2.61 -5.26
N PHE A 32 -7.37 3.92 -5.16
CA PHE A 32 -7.61 4.66 -3.91
C PHE A 32 -9.09 4.65 -3.52
N ALA A 33 -9.99 4.91 -4.47
CA ALA A 33 -11.43 4.92 -4.23
C ALA A 33 -11.92 3.55 -3.75
N ILE A 34 -11.50 2.46 -4.39
CA ILE A 34 -11.93 1.11 -3.99
C ILE A 34 -11.36 0.70 -2.63
N ILE A 35 -10.15 1.12 -2.27
CA ILE A 35 -9.61 0.93 -0.92
C ILE A 35 -10.45 1.67 0.12
N VAL A 36 -10.91 2.90 -0.17
CA VAL A 36 -11.78 3.65 0.74
C VAL A 36 -13.13 2.97 0.90
N VAL A 37 -13.79 2.63 -0.22
CA VAL A 37 -15.10 1.96 -0.16
C VAL A 37 -14.98 0.61 0.54
N GLY A 38 -13.95 -0.19 0.24
CA GLY A 38 -13.72 -1.47 0.94
C GLY A 38 -13.42 -1.30 2.43
N GLY A 39 -12.72 -0.23 2.82
CA GLY A 39 -12.53 0.14 4.23
C GLY A 39 -13.84 0.46 4.93
N ILE A 40 -14.73 1.21 4.28
CA ILE A 40 -16.09 1.49 4.79
C ILE A 40 -16.89 0.19 4.89
N THR A 41 -16.95 -0.62 3.82
CA THR A 41 -17.66 -1.91 3.80
C THR A 41 -17.26 -2.82 4.95
N ARG A 42 -15.97 -2.84 5.34
CA ARG A 42 -15.53 -3.58 6.53
C ARG A 42 -15.97 -2.91 7.82
N LEU A 43 -15.81 -1.59 7.95
CA LEU A 43 -16.11 -0.87 9.19
C LEU A 43 -17.62 -0.75 9.47
N THR A 44 -18.45 -1.02 8.47
CA THR A 44 -19.92 -1.15 8.59
C THR A 44 -20.39 -2.61 8.61
N ASP A 45 -19.46 -3.57 8.78
CA ASP A 45 -19.74 -5.02 8.76
C ASP A 45 -20.61 -5.47 7.59
N SER A 46 -20.41 -4.82 6.44
CA SER A 46 -21.22 -5.04 5.24
C SER A 46 -20.65 -6.13 4.34
N GLY A 47 -19.47 -6.67 4.67
CA GLY A 47 -18.72 -7.56 3.80
C GLY A 47 -19.34 -8.93 3.52
N LEU A 48 -20.44 -9.30 4.19
CA LEU A 48 -21.11 -10.59 4.05
C LEU A 48 -22.60 -10.48 3.64
N SER A 49 -23.07 -9.25 3.36
CA SER A 49 -24.46 -8.96 3.00
C SER A 49 -24.91 -9.57 1.65
N ILE A 50 -23.98 -9.79 0.71
CA ILE A 50 -24.22 -10.41 -0.59
C ILE A 50 -23.61 -11.81 -0.60
N THR A 51 -24.45 -12.80 -0.29
CA THR A 51 -24.05 -14.21 -0.10
C THR A 51 -23.65 -14.91 -1.40
N GLU A 52 -24.07 -14.38 -2.56
CA GLU A 52 -23.78 -14.96 -3.86
C GLU A 52 -22.56 -14.32 -4.54
N TRP A 53 -21.81 -15.13 -5.29
CA TRP A 53 -20.73 -14.65 -6.15
C TRP A 53 -21.15 -14.67 -7.61
N LYS A 54 -21.65 -13.52 -8.10
CA LYS A 54 -22.07 -13.31 -9.49
C LYS A 54 -21.20 -12.23 -10.18
N PRO A 55 -20.00 -12.58 -10.67
CA PRO A 55 -19.06 -11.61 -11.25
C PRO A 55 -19.60 -10.86 -12.46
N VAL A 56 -20.37 -11.55 -13.31
CA VAL A 56 -20.89 -11.00 -14.57
C VAL A 56 -22.32 -10.49 -14.41
N THR A 57 -23.22 -11.32 -13.85
CA THR A 57 -24.66 -11.00 -13.77
C THR A 57 -25.05 -10.12 -12.59
N GLY A 58 -24.22 -10.03 -11.54
CA GLY A 58 -24.49 -9.25 -10.33
C GLY A 58 -24.16 -7.76 -10.44
N ILE A 59 -24.30 -7.16 -11.62
CA ILE A 59 -24.06 -5.72 -11.86
C ILE A 59 -25.32 -4.90 -11.56
N ILE A 60 -26.50 -5.48 -11.77
CA ILE A 60 -27.79 -4.82 -11.60
C ILE A 60 -28.22 -4.98 -10.13
N PRO A 61 -28.42 -3.90 -9.36
CA PRO A 61 -28.90 -4.00 -7.98
C PRO A 61 -30.42 -4.27 -7.95
N PRO A 62 -30.99 -4.66 -6.80
CA PRO A 62 -32.43 -4.77 -6.64
C PRO A 62 -33.13 -3.41 -6.79
N PHE A 63 -34.20 -3.34 -7.61
CA PHE A 63 -34.98 -2.12 -7.86
C PHE A 63 -36.45 -2.21 -7.40
N SER A 64 -37.02 -3.41 -7.31
CA SER A 64 -38.38 -3.65 -6.80
C SER A 64 -38.35 -4.15 -5.36
N ASP A 65 -39.45 -3.97 -4.63
CA ASP A 65 -39.59 -4.50 -3.27
C ASP A 65 -39.49 -6.02 -3.25
N GLU A 66 -40.02 -6.70 -4.27
CA GLU A 66 -39.89 -8.16 -4.44
C GLU A 66 -38.43 -8.59 -4.54
N ASN A 67 -37.61 -7.92 -5.36
CA ASN A 67 -36.19 -8.23 -5.48
C ASN A 67 -35.44 -7.97 -4.17
N TRP A 68 -35.81 -6.92 -3.44
CA TRP A 68 -35.22 -6.61 -2.14
C TRP A 68 -35.55 -7.68 -1.09
N ILE A 69 -36.81 -8.12 -1.03
CA ILE A 69 -37.25 -9.21 -0.14
C ILE A 69 -36.53 -10.52 -0.50
N HIS A 70 -36.33 -10.78 -1.79
CA HIS A 70 -35.61 -11.97 -2.25
C HIS A 70 -34.13 -11.97 -1.85
N GLU A 71 -33.42 -10.85 -1.99
CA GLU A 71 -32.04 -10.76 -1.51
C GLU A 71 -31.96 -10.80 0.02
N PHE A 72 -32.91 -10.17 0.70
CA PHE A 72 -32.96 -10.19 2.16
C PHE A 72 -33.23 -11.60 2.71
N SER A 73 -34.11 -12.39 2.08
CA SER A 73 -34.37 -13.76 2.52
C SER A 73 -33.13 -14.67 2.41
N LYS A 74 -32.28 -14.46 1.40
CA LYS A 74 -30.96 -15.12 1.32
C LYS A 74 -30.06 -14.70 2.46
N TYR A 75 -30.04 -13.41 2.80
CA TYR A 75 -29.27 -12.91 3.93
C TYR A 75 -29.78 -13.45 5.28
N GLN A 76 -31.10 -13.56 5.46
CA GLN A 76 -31.73 -14.12 6.66
C GLN A 76 -31.35 -15.59 6.89
N ALA A 77 -31.03 -16.33 5.83
CA ALA A 77 -30.52 -17.69 5.91
C ALA A 77 -29.01 -17.78 6.23
N SER A 78 -28.28 -16.65 6.25
CA SER A 78 -26.84 -16.63 6.47
C SER A 78 -26.47 -16.76 7.96
N PRO A 79 -25.27 -17.27 8.28
CA PRO A 79 -24.78 -17.29 9.66
C PRO A 79 -24.69 -15.90 10.31
N GLU A 80 -24.41 -14.85 9.53
CA GLU A 80 -24.30 -13.48 10.05
C GLU A 80 -25.64 -12.96 10.56
N TYR A 81 -26.72 -13.14 9.80
CA TYR A 81 -28.07 -12.79 10.27
C TYR A 81 -28.49 -13.62 11.48
N LEU A 82 -28.27 -14.93 11.44
CA LEU A 82 -28.73 -15.83 12.49
C LEU A 82 -28.00 -15.62 13.83
N LYS A 83 -26.72 -15.22 13.80
CA LYS A 83 -25.86 -15.14 15.00
C LYS A 83 -25.56 -13.72 15.46
N ILE A 84 -25.48 -12.75 14.54
CA ILE A 84 -25.07 -11.36 14.85
C ILE A 84 -26.25 -10.41 14.63
N ASN A 85 -26.83 -10.42 13.44
CA ASN A 85 -27.82 -9.43 13.00
C ASN A 85 -29.26 -9.93 13.11
N LYS A 86 -29.55 -10.71 14.17
CA LYS A 86 -30.89 -11.25 14.39
C LYS A 86 -31.87 -10.09 14.55
N ASP A 87 -33.02 -10.21 13.88
CA ASP A 87 -34.08 -9.20 13.88
C ASP A 87 -33.75 -7.90 13.09
N MET A 88 -32.66 -7.90 12.31
CA MET A 88 -32.36 -6.80 11.38
C MET A 88 -33.53 -6.53 10.44
N THR A 89 -33.86 -5.26 10.24
CA THR A 89 -34.93 -4.83 9.34
C THR A 89 -34.46 -4.80 7.88
N LEU A 90 -35.41 -4.77 6.93
CA LEU A 90 -35.09 -4.60 5.51
C LEU A 90 -34.34 -3.28 5.24
N GLY A 91 -34.62 -2.22 5.99
CA GLY A 91 -33.95 -0.92 5.85
C GLY A 91 -32.47 -0.98 6.22
N GLU A 92 -32.15 -1.64 7.34
CA GLU A 92 -30.77 -1.87 7.79
C GLU A 92 -30.03 -2.81 6.83
N PHE A 93 -30.70 -3.86 6.34
CA PHE A 93 -30.13 -4.73 5.31
C PHE A 93 -29.78 -3.96 4.03
N LYS A 94 -30.66 -3.08 3.55
CA LYS A 94 -30.38 -2.24 2.37
C LYS A 94 -29.11 -1.40 2.57
N PHE A 95 -28.88 -0.87 3.77
CA PHE A 95 -27.68 -0.10 4.07
C PHE A 95 -26.39 -0.92 3.90
N ILE A 96 -26.30 -2.09 4.52
CA ILE A 96 -25.12 -2.96 4.39
C ILE A 96 -24.96 -3.50 2.97
N TYR A 97 -26.06 -3.89 2.32
CA TYR A 97 -26.07 -4.38 0.94
C TYR A 97 -25.49 -3.35 -0.03
N LEU A 98 -25.90 -2.08 0.09
CA LEU A 98 -25.46 -1.03 -0.83
C LEU A 98 -23.96 -0.75 -0.74
N TRP A 99 -23.37 -0.81 0.46
CA TRP A 99 -21.92 -0.66 0.61
C TRP A 99 -21.15 -1.80 -0.04
N GLU A 100 -21.58 -3.04 0.16
CA GLU A 100 -20.94 -4.18 -0.47
C GLU A 100 -21.13 -4.19 -2.00
N TYR A 101 -22.36 -3.88 -2.45
CA TYR A 101 -22.67 -3.73 -3.87
C TYR A 101 -21.79 -2.67 -4.53
N ALA A 102 -21.67 -1.48 -3.92
CA ALA A 102 -20.84 -0.38 -4.42
C ALA A 102 -19.37 -0.81 -4.51
N HIS A 103 -18.84 -1.48 -3.49
CA HIS A 103 -17.48 -2.01 -3.49
C HIS A 103 -17.25 -3.01 -4.64
N ARG A 104 -18.15 -3.99 -4.80
CA ARG A 104 -18.09 -5.01 -5.86
C ARG A 104 -18.24 -4.39 -7.26
N LEU A 105 -19.14 -3.42 -7.45
CA LEU A 105 -19.33 -2.72 -8.72
C LEU A 105 -18.07 -1.94 -9.10
N LEU A 106 -17.52 -1.17 -8.14
CA LEU A 106 -16.31 -0.40 -8.36
C LEU A 106 -15.11 -1.30 -8.73
N GLY A 107 -14.99 -2.49 -8.12
CA GLY A 107 -13.99 -3.50 -8.50
C GLY A 107 -14.06 -3.92 -9.96
N ARG A 108 -15.27 -4.15 -10.48
CA ARG A 108 -15.48 -4.47 -11.90
C ARG A 108 -15.08 -3.30 -12.80
N LEU A 109 -15.50 -2.09 -12.45
CA LEU A 109 -15.19 -0.88 -13.21
C LEU A 109 -13.68 -0.61 -13.26
N VAL A 110 -12.96 -0.78 -12.14
CA VAL A 110 -11.49 -0.68 -12.08
C VAL A 110 -10.84 -1.69 -13.03
N GLY A 111 -11.29 -2.95 -13.00
CA GLY A 111 -10.78 -4.01 -13.86
C GLY A 111 -10.95 -3.70 -15.34
N ILE A 112 -12.16 -3.30 -15.76
CA ILE A 112 -12.47 -2.93 -17.15
C ILE A 112 -11.68 -1.68 -17.57
N PHE A 113 -11.65 -0.65 -16.74
CA PHE A 113 -10.94 0.60 -17.00
C PHE A 113 -9.43 0.39 -17.18
N PHE A 114 -8.84 -0.57 -16.47
CA PHE A 114 -7.44 -0.92 -16.67
C PHE A 114 -7.24 -1.84 -17.89
N ALA A 115 -8.08 -2.86 -18.05
CA ALA A 115 -7.91 -3.88 -19.08
C ALA A 115 -8.05 -3.32 -20.51
N LEU A 116 -9.05 -2.48 -20.79
CA LEU A 116 -9.35 -2.01 -22.15
C LEU A 116 -8.22 -1.15 -22.75
N PRO A 117 -7.71 -0.10 -22.07
CA PRO A 117 -6.58 0.67 -22.59
C PRO A 117 -5.31 -0.17 -22.70
N PHE A 118 -5.07 -1.12 -21.77
CA PHE A 118 -3.93 -2.01 -21.88
C PHE A 118 -4.01 -2.91 -23.13
N ALA A 119 -5.16 -3.53 -23.40
CA ALA A 119 -5.41 -4.32 -24.60
C ALA A 119 -5.19 -3.48 -25.87
N TYR A 120 -5.68 -2.24 -25.89
CA TYR A 120 -5.45 -1.31 -26.98
C TYR A 120 -3.96 -1.02 -27.19
N LEU A 121 -3.18 -0.80 -26.12
CA LEU A 121 -1.73 -0.58 -26.22
C LEU A 121 -0.98 -1.79 -26.78
N LEU A 122 -1.43 -3.01 -26.46
CA LEU A 122 -0.89 -4.25 -27.01
C LEU A 122 -1.20 -4.36 -28.51
N TYR A 123 -2.45 -4.18 -28.90
CA TYR A 123 -2.90 -4.21 -30.30
C TYR A 123 -2.13 -3.21 -31.16
N ARG A 124 -1.96 -1.98 -30.67
CA ARG A 124 -1.21 -0.91 -31.35
C ARG A 124 0.32 -1.07 -31.28
N LYS A 125 0.84 -2.09 -30.59
CA LYS A 125 2.27 -2.29 -30.31
C LYS A 125 2.91 -0.99 -29.77
N ALA A 126 2.18 -0.30 -28.90
CA ALA A 126 2.48 1.08 -28.48
C ALA A 126 3.44 1.17 -27.28
N ILE A 127 3.78 0.04 -26.67
CA ILE A 127 4.62 -0.05 -25.47
C ILE A 127 5.63 -1.20 -25.58
N GLY A 128 6.78 -1.05 -24.93
CA GLY A 128 7.86 -2.04 -24.92
C GLY A 128 7.68 -3.15 -23.88
N LYS A 129 8.54 -4.19 -23.95
CA LYS A 129 8.48 -5.41 -23.12
C LYS A 129 8.42 -5.15 -21.61
N TYR A 130 9.05 -4.08 -21.12
CA TYR A 130 8.97 -3.72 -19.70
C TYR A 130 7.54 -3.39 -19.27
N PHE A 131 6.86 -2.51 -20.01
CA PHE A 131 5.50 -2.08 -19.70
C PHE A 131 4.49 -3.19 -19.93
N ILE A 132 4.68 -4.03 -20.95
CA ILE A 132 3.85 -5.23 -21.16
C ILE A 132 3.90 -6.15 -19.93
N LYS A 133 5.10 -6.45 -19.41
CA LYS A 133 5.24 -7.27 -18.21
C LYS A 133 4.66 -6.61 -16.97
N LEU A 134 4.93 -5.31 -16.78
CA LEU A 134 4.44 -4.57 -15.62
C LEU A 134 2.91 -4.50 -15.61
N PHE A 135 2.30 -4.04 -16.71
CA PHE A 135 0.85 -3.87 -16.82
C PHE A 135 0.13 -5.23 -16.88
N GLY A 136 0.72 -6.24 -17.52
CA GLY A 136 0.21 -7.61 -17.47
C GLY A 136 0.23 -8.18 -16.05
N GLY A 137 1.29 -7.91 -15.28
CA GLY A 137 1.35 -8.26 -13.86
C GLY A 137 0.28 -7.54 -13.02
N ILE A 138 0.05 -6.25 -13.28
CA ILE A 138 -1.03 -5.49 -12.62
C ILE A 138 -2.40 -6.08 -12.97
N LEU A 139 -2.66 -6.40 -14.23
CA LEU A 139 -3.91 -7.01 -14.66
C LEU A 139 -4.13 -8.38 -13.98
N PHE A 140 -3.09 -9.20 -13.92
CA PHE A 140 -3.13 -10.50 -13.25
C PHE A 140 -3.42 -10.35 -11.74
N LEU A 141 -2.72 -9.44 -11.06
CA LEU A 141 -3.00 -9.15 -9.64
C LEU A 141 -4.39 -8.55 -9.44
N GLY A 142 -4.90 -7.76 -10.38
CA GLY A 142 -6.28 -7.25 -10.36
C GLY A 142 -7.32 -8.35 -10.51
N PHE A 143 -7.06 -9.38 -11.32
CA PHE A 143 -7.89 -10.59 -11.35
C PHE A 143 -7.83 -11.34 -10.01
N LEU A 144 -6.63 -11.53 -9.45
CA LEU A 144 -6.47 -12.14 -8.14
C LEU A 144 -7.12 -11.31 -7.03
N GLN A 145 -7.20 -10.00 -7.15
CA GLN A 145 -7.95 -9.15 -6.21
C GLN A 145 -9.42 -9.51 -6.14
N GLY A 146 -10.08 -9.70 -7.30
CA GLY A 146 -11.45 -10.19 -7.35
C GLY A 146 -11.59 -11.57 -6.70
N PHE A 147 -10.67 -12.48 -7.00
CA PHE A 147 -10.64 -13.81 -6.36
C PHE A 147 -10.42 -13.74 -4.84
N PHE A 148 -9.51 -12.90 -4.35
CA PHE A 148 -9.27 -12.71 -2.92
C PHE A 148 -10.45 -12.06 -2.23
N GLY A 149 -11.16 -11.14 -2.89
CA GLY A 149 -12.41 -10.57 -2.37
C GLY A 149 -13.48 -11.65 -2.16
N TRP A 150 -13.70 -12.51 -3.16
CA TRP A 150 -14.57 -13.69 -2.99
C TRP A 150 -14.12 -14.60 -1.85
N PHE A 151 -12.82 -14.89 -1.80
CA PHE A 151 -12.23 -15.75 -0.79
C PHE A 151 -12.45 -15.20 0.63
N MET A 152 -12.38 -13.87 0.82
CA MET A 152 -12.73 -13.21 2.09
C MET A 152 -14.20 -13.42 2.46
N VAL A 153 -15.13 -13.22 1.52
CA VAL A 153 -16.58 -13.40 1.77
C VAL A 153 -16.88 -14.86 2.15
N LYS A 154 -16.30 -15.81 1.40
CA LYS A 154 -16.54 -17.25 1.63
C LYS A 154 -16.19 -17.69 3.06
N SER A 155 -15.21 -17.08 3.73
CA SER A 155 -14.90 -17.45 5.13
C SER A 155 -16.05 -17.20 6.09
N GLY A 156 -16.79 -16.10 5.89
CA GLY A 156 -17.84 -15.66 6.81
C GLY A 156 -19.19 -16.36 6.61
N LEU A 157 -19.33 -17.16 5.55
CA LEU A 157 -20.62 -17.78 5.20
C LEU A 157 -20.76 -19.24 5.67
N VAL A 158 -19.83 -19.74 6.49
CA VAL A 158 -19.84 -21.14 6.98
C VAL A 158 -20.10 -21.19 8.48
N ASP A 159 -19.05 -21.19 9.31
CA ASP A 159 -19.19 -21.45 10.75
C ASP A 159 -19.21 -20.16 11.58
N TYR A 160 -18.25 -19.27 11.35
CA TYR A 160 -18.10 -18.00 12.07
C TYR A 160 -18.26 -16.85 11.08
N PRO A 161 -19.26 -15.96 11.26
CA PRO A 161 -19.54 -14.84 10.36
C PRO A 161 -18.54 -13.69 10.51
N HIS A 162 -17.25 -14.00 10.39
CA HIS A 162 -16.18 -13.02 10.38
C HIS A 162 -15.23 -13.27 9.21
N VAL A 163 -14.76 -12.19 8.62
CA VAL A 163 -13.72 -12.26 7.60
C VAL A 163 -12.39 -12.56 8.28
N SER A 164 -11.74 -13.65 7.90
CA SER A 164 -10.42 -13.99 8.43
C SER A 164 -9.41 -12.87 8.20
N GLN A 165 -8.71 -12.47 9.27
CA GLN A 165 -7.64 -11.48 9.27
C GLN A 165 -6.53 -11.80 8.27
N TYR A 166 -6.24 -13.09 8.03
CA TYR A 166 -5.29 -13.51 7.01
C TYR A 166 -5.75 -13.16 5.59
N ARG A 167 -7.04 -13.36 5.30
CA ARG A 167 -7.63 -13.07 3.99
C ARG A 167 -7.75 -11.57 3.76
N LEU A 168 -8.14 -10.82 4.80
CA LEU A 168 -8.14 -9.36 4.80
C LEU A 168 -6.73 -8.81 4.53
N ALA A 169 -5.73 -9.29 5.27
CA ALA A 169 -4.34 -8.88 5.09
C ALA A 169 -3.84 -9.19 3.67
N LEU A 170 -4.13 -10.38 3.13
CA LEU A 170 -3.77 -10.77 1.76
C LEU A 170 -4.39 -9.84 0.71
N HIS A 171 -5.69 -9.59 0.82
CA HIS A 171 -6.43 -8.74 -0.11
C HIS A 171 -5.93 -7.30 -0.06
N PHE A 172 -5.87 -6.68 1.11
CA PHE A 172 -5.44 -5.30 1.27
C PHE A 172 -3.98 -5.10 0.85
N SER A 173 -3.08 -6.00 1.24
CA SER A 173 -1.65 -5.92 0.87
C SER A 173 -1.45 -6.00 -0.64
N THR A 174 -2.23 -6.85 -1.31
CA THR A 174 -2.17 -6.97 -2.77
C THR A 174 -2.71 -5.71 -3.47
N ALA A 175 -3.74 -5.06 -2.93
CA ALA A 175 -4.21 -3.76 -3.44
C ALA A 175 -3.15 -2.65 -3.28
N VAL A 176 -2.42 -2.64 -2.17
CA VAL A 176 -1.28 -1.73 -1.95
C VAL A 176 -0.15 -2.01 -2.94
N ILE A 177 0.20 -3.28 -3.18
CA ILE A 177 1.20 -3.68 -4.17
C ILE A 177 0.81 -3.21 -5.59
N ILE A 178 -0.46 -3.40 -5.98
CA ILE A 178 -0.99 -2.89 -7.26
C ILE A 178 -0.80 -1.36 -7.35
N SER A 179 -1.14 -0.63 -6.29
CA SER A 179 -1.00 0.82 -6.23
C SER A 179 0.47 1.27 -6.39
N VAL A 180 1.40 0.56 -5.76
CA VAL A 180 2.85 0.79 -5.91
C VAL A 180 3.30 0.49 -7.35
N MET A 181 2.85 -0.61 -7.96
CA MET A 181 3.19 -0.98 -9.34
C MET A 181 2.65 0.03 -10.35
N LEU A 182 1.41 0.50 -10.18
CA LEU A 182 0.81 1.56 -11.00
C LEU A 182 1.60 2.86 -10.87
N THR A 183 1.91 3.28 -9.64
CA THR A 183 2.74 4.47 -9.36
C THR A 183 4.11 4.33 -10.01
N TRP A 184 4.74 3.17 -9.89
CA TRP A 184 6.03 2.89 -10.52
C TRP A 184 5.95 2.97 -12.05
N GLY A 185 4.89 2.41 -12.65
CA GLY A 185 4.60 2.48 -14.07
C GLY A 185 4.42 3.92 -14.56
N LEU A 186 3.63 4.71 -13.83
CA LEU A 186 3.40 6.13 -14.11
C LEU A 186 4.73 6.89 -14.10
N LEU A 187 5.54 6.71 -13.04
CA LEU A 187 6.82 7.37 -12.91
C LEU A 187 7.80 6.94 -14.02
N LYS A 188 7.79 5.67 -14.44
CA LYS A 188 8.57 5.20 -15.60
C LYS A 188 8.18 5.88 -16.91
N VAL A 189 6.89 6.16 -17.11
CA VAL A 189 6.42 6.92 -18.29
C VAL A 189 6.77 8.41 -18.17
N VAL A 190 6.65 8.99 -16.97
CA VAL A 190 6.98 10.40 -16.70
C VAL A 190 8.46 10.69 -16.88
N PHE A 191 9.33 9.85 -16.32
CA PHE A 191 10.78 10.01 -16.33
C PHE A 191 11.46 9.11 -17.38
N ARG A 192 10.77 8.81 -18.48
CA ARG A 192 11.24 7.89 -19.54
C ARG A 192 12.57 8.30 -20.18
N ASP A 193 12.87 9.60 -20.20
CA ASP A 193 14.11 10.16 -20.79
C ASP A 193 15.29 10.18 -19.79
N LYS A 194 15.07 9.74 -18.54
CA LYS A 194 16.10 9.66 -17.51
C LYS A 194 16.74 8.27 -17.48
N ARG A 195 18.06 8.23 -17.27
CA ARG A 195 18.79 6.97 -17.04
C ARG A 195 18.55 6.48 -15.62
N PHE A 196 18.14 5.22 -15.49
CA PHE A 196 17.99 4.56 -14.20
C PHE A 196 19.29 3.89 -13.77
N HIS A 197 19.58 3.97 -12.48
CA HIS A 197 20.66 3.20 -11.88
C HIS A 197 20.23 1.74 -11.70
N ALA A 198 21.16 0.81 -11.93
CA ALA A 198 20.88 -0.63 -11.84
C ALA A 198 20.60 -1.11 -10.40
N LYS A 199 21.05 -0.36 -9.37
CA LYS A 199 20.89 -0.72 -7.96
C LYS A 199 20.08 0.34 -7.21
N PHE A 200 19.08 -0.11 -6.46
CA PHE A 200 18.29 0.75 -5.58
C PHE A 200 19.10 1.26 -4.38
N ASN A 201 18.64 2.36 -3.80
CA ASN A 201 19.15 2.83 -2.52
C ASN A 201 18.58 1.94 -1.40
N TYR A 202 19.39 1.03 -0.87
CA TYR A 202 18.96 0.02 0.10
C TYR A 202 18.38 0.60 1.39
N LYS A 203 18.79 1.80 1.84
CA LYS A 203 18.22 2.45 3.03
C LYS A 203 16.78 2.91 2.79
N ILE A 204 16.54 3.55 1.64
CA ILE A 204 15.20 4.02 1.26
C ILE A 204 14.31 2.82 0.90
N LEU A 205 14.88 1.78 0.28
CA LEU A 205 14.18 0.52 0.04
C LEU A 205 13.80 -0.16 1.36
N GLY A 206 14.70 -0.17 2.36
CA GLY A 206 14.42 -0.67 3.69
C GLY A 206 13.21 0.01 4.32
N LEU A 207 13.09 1.35 4.20
CA LEU A 207 11.93 2.08 4.70
C LEU A 207 10.64 1.65 3.99
N ASN A 208 10.68 1.48 2.66
CA ASN A 208 9.51 1.02 1.89
C ASN A 208 9.07 -0.38 2.32
N ILE A 209 10.01 -1.31 2.51
CA ILE A 209 9.72 -2.67 2.97
C ILE A 209 9.05 -2.62 4.35
N TRP A 210 9.56 -1.79 5.24
CA TRP A 210 9.03 -1.72 6.61
C TRP A 210 7.71 -0.98 6.72
N ILE A 211 7.43 0.00 5.86
CA ILE A 211 6.09 0.57 5.69
C ILE A 211 5.12 -0.51 5.24
N LEU A 212 5.50 -1.37 4.28
CA LEU A 212 4.64 -2.47 3.83
C LEU A 212 4.35 -3.46 4.97
N VAL A 213 5.35 -3.80 5.79
CA VAL A 213 5.16 -4.62 6.99
C VAL A 213 4.23 -3.94 8.00
N GLN A 214 4.35 -2.63 8.20
CA GLN A 214 3.43 -1.86 9.05
C GLN A 214 1.98 -1.91 8.55
N ILE A 215 1.78 -1.78 7.24
CA ILE A 215 0.47 -1.89 6.59
C ILE A 215 -0.13 -3.28 6.78
N ILE A 216 0.66 -4.34 6.56
CA ILE A 216 0.25 -5.74 6.79
C ILE A 216 -0.15 -5.93 8.25
N SER A 217 0.69 -5.48 9.19
CA SER A 217 0.40 -5.53 10.62
C SER A 217 -0.90 -4.78 10.99
N GLY A 218 -1.16 -3.63 10.35
CA GLY A 218 -2.42 -2.91 10.52
C GLY A 218 -3.65 -3.68 10.01
N ALA A 219 -3.51 -4.44 8.92
CA ALA A 219 -4.57 -5.31 8.43
C ALA A 219 -4.90 -6.44 9.41
N PHE A 220 -3.90 -6.98 10.12
CA PHE A 220 -4.13 -7.93 11.21
C PHE A 220 -4.85 -7.29 12.40
N VAL A 221 -4.47 -6.07 12.79
CA VAL A 221 -5.18 -5.32 13.85
C VAL A 221 -6.64 -5.09 13.48
N ALA A 222 -6.90 -4.71 12.22
CA ALA A 222 -8.26 -4.54 11.71
C ALA A 222 -9.03 -5.86 11.66
N GLY A 223 -8.43 -6.94 11.15
CA GLY A 223 -9.13 -8.22 11.00
C GLY A 223 -9.45 -8.95 12.31
N LEU A 224 -8.75 -8.63 13.39
CA LEU A 224 -9.00 -9.16 14.74
C LEU A 224 -9.84 -8.23 15.61
N ASP A 225 -10.29 -7.08 15.08
CA ASP A 225 -10.91 -6.00 15.85
C ASP A 225 -10.05 -5.54 17.06
N ALA A 226 -8.74 -5.76 16.99
CA ALA A 226 -7.80 -5.50 18.08
C ALA A 226 -7.71 -4.00 18.43
N GLY A 227 -8.15 -3.12 17.52
CA GLY A 227 -8.26 -1.68 17.76
C GLY A 227 -9.28 -1.29 18.84
N LEU A 228 -10.20 -2.20 19.22
CA LEU A 228 -11.26 -1.94 20.21
C LEU A 228 -10.91 -2.39 21.63
N VAL A 229 -9.77 -3.04 21.84
CA VAL A 229 -9.47 -3.71 23.13
C VAL A 229 -8.62 -2.84 24.07
N TYR A 230 -7.51 -2.27 23.59
CA TYR A 230 -6.64 -1.42 24.40
C TYR A 230 -6.60 -0.01 23.81
N ASN A 231 -7.30 0.95 24.41
CA ASN A 231 -7.51 2.28 23.81
C ASN A 231 -6.72 3.42 24.49
N THR A 232 -5.67 3.09 25.23
CA THR A 232 -4.71 4.05 25.79
C THR A 232 -3.41 4.08 24.99
N PHE A 233 -2.66 5.19 25.06
CA PHE A 233 -1.34 5.37 24.46
C PHE A 233 -0.51 6.35 25.32
N PRO A 234 0.81 6.14 25.52
CA PRO A 234 1.66 5.08 24.96
C PRO A 234 1.53 3.72 25.67
N LEU A 235 0.90 3.69 26.84
CA LEU A 235 0.69 2.46 27.60
C LEU A 235 -0.39 1.57 26.95
N MET A 236 -0.30 0.27 27.19
CA MET A 236 -1.33 -0.74 26.96
C MET A 236 -1.64 -1.37 28.31
N ASP A 237 -2.87 -1.21 28.79
CA ASP A 237 -3.28 -1.73 30.10
C ASP A 237 -2.35 -1.29 31.24
N SER A 238 -2.09 0.03 31.31
CA SER A 238 -1.18 0.66 32.27
C SER A 238 0.29 0.22 32.20
N LYS A 239 0.68 -0.59 31.21
CA LYS A 239 2.06 -1.08 31.03
C LYS A 239 2.62 -0.69 29.66
N LEU A 240 3.94 -0.58 29.55
CA LEU A 240 4.60 -0.43 28.24
C LEU A 240 4.64 -1.75 27.48
N ILE A 241 4.84 -2.85 28.20
CA ILE A 241 4.77 -4.23 27.69
C ILE A 241 3.60 -4.88 28.43
N PRO A 242 2.45 -5.11 27.77
CA PRO A 242 1.29 -5.70 28.40
C PRO A 242 1.52 -7.20 28.70
N ASP A 243 0.75 -7.75 29.63
CA ASP A 243 0.77 -9.18 29.90
C ASP A 243 0.06 -9.95 28.76
N GLY A 244 0.29 -11.27 28.68
CA GLY A 244 -0.46 -12.13 27.76
C GLY A 244 0.03 -12.11 26.30
N LEU A 245 1.15 -11.45 25.97
CA LEU A 245 1.73 -11.45 24.61
C LEU A 245 2.00 -12.84 24.03
N PHE A 246 2.22 -13.84 24.89
CA PHE A 246 2.55 -15.21 24.50
C PHE A 246 1.53 -16.24 25.04
N ALA A 247 0.29 -15.82 25.24
CA ALA A 247 -0.75 -16.65 25.86
C ALA A 247 -1.23 -17.83 24.98
N LEU A 248 -1.11 -17.73 23.65
CA LEU A 248 -1.59 -18.76 22.73
C LEU A 248 -0.54 -19.84 22.47
N THR A 249 -1.02 -21.07 22.25
CA THR A 249 -0.24 -22.21 21.75
C THR A 249 -0.86 -22.71 20.43
N PRO A 250 -0.04 -23.07 19.43
CA PRO A 250 1.43 -23.03 19.38
C PRO A 250 1.99 -21.60 19.32
N PHE A 251 3.23 -21.39 19.80
CA PHE A 251 3.83 -20.06 20.04
C PHE A 251 3.66 -19.04 18.89
N TYR A 252 3.77 -19.48 17.64
CA TYR A 252 3.71 -18.60 16.47
C TYR A 252 2.34 -17.94 16.24
N THR A 253 1.24 -18.52 16.75
CA THR A 253 -0.11 -17.96 16.57
C THR A 253 -0.26 -16.63 17.30
N ASN A 254 0.54 -16.38 18.35
CA ASN A 254 0.53 -15.08 19.03
C ASN A 254 0.80 -13.91 18.08
N PHE A 255 1.65 -14.09 17.07
CA PHE A 255 2.00 -13.00 16.15
C PHE A 255 0.89 -12.63 15.16
N PHE A 256 -0.16 -13.46 15.04
CA PHE A 256 -1.18 -13.34 14.00
C PHE A 256 -2.64 -13.44 14.51
N GLU A 257 -2.85 -13.98 15.71
CA GLU A 257 -4.17 -14.30 16.27
C GLU A 257 -4.36 -13.77 17.70
N ASN A 258 -3.27 -13.52 18.42
CA ASN A 258 -3.36 -12.91 19.76
C ASN A 258 -3.54 -11.40 19.62
N ILE A 259 -4.72 -10.92 20.02
CA ILE A 259 -5.11 -9.51 19.98
C ILE A 259 -4.07 -8.61 20.67
N VAL A 260 -3.57 -8.99 21.84
CA VAL A 260 -2.59 -8.19 22.60
C VAL A 260 -1.30 -8.05 21.80
N MET A 261 -0.77 -9.17 21.31
CA MET A 261 0.50 -9.20 20.58
C MET A 261 0.43 -8.49 19.23
N VAL A 262 -0.63 -8.71 18.46
CA VAL A 262 -0.82 -8.05 17.16
C VAL A 262 -0.92 -6.54 17.33
N GLN A 263 -1.68 -6.07 18.32
CA GLN A 263 -1.81 -4.64 18.60
C GLN A 263 -0.49 -4.04 19.10
N PHE A 264 0.22 -4.73 20.00
CA PHE A 264 1.53 -4.29 20.50
C PHE A 264 2.58 -4.16 19.40
N ILE A 265 2.74 -5.19 18.55
CA ILE A 265 3.68 -5.18 17.42
C ILE A 265 3.34 -4.06 16.44
N HIS A 266 2.05 -3.83 16.17
CA HIS A 266 1.64 -2.75 15.28
C HIS A 266 2.07 -1.36 15.79
N ARG A 267 1.91 -1.10 17.09
CA ARG A 267 2.35 0.14 17.74
C ARG A 267 3.88 0.28 17.71
N LEU A 268 4.59 -0.79 18.07
CA LEU A 268 6.05 -0.81 18.09
C LEU A 268 6.64 -0.55 16.69
N ASN A 269 6.12 -1.22 15.68
CA ASN A 269 6.53 -1.04 14.29
C ASN A 269 6.20 0.38 13.78
N ALA A 270 5.07 0.99 14.19
CA ALA A 270 4.74 2.38 13.85
C ALA A 270 5.82 3.35 14.38
N MET A 271 6.21 3.18 15.64
CA MET A 271 7.27 4.00 16.27
C MET A 271 8.61 3.80 15.57
N PHE A 272 8.94 2.56 15.19
CA PHE A 272 10.14 2.29 14.40
C PHE A 272 10.10 2.98 13.04
N VAL A 273 8.99 2.89 12.29
CA VAL A 273 8.87 3.52 10.96
C VAL A 273 9.03 5.04 11.05
N LEU A 274 8.45 5.66 12.08
CA LEU A 274 8.64 7.09 12.36
C LEU A 274 10.11 7.42 12.68
N ALA A 275 10.71 6.70 13.62
CA ALA A 275 12.11 6.89 14.00
C ALA A 275 13.06 6.69 12.79
N TYR A 276 12.81 5.68 11.97
CA TYR A 276 13.62 5.40 10.79
C TYR A 276 13.46 6.49 9.72
N SER A 277 12.25 7.03 9.54
CA SER A 277 12.01 8.16 8.65
C SER A 277 12.79 9.41 9.09
N LEU A 278 12.78 9.72 10.38
CA LEU A 278 13.57 10.83 10.96
C LEU A 278 15.08 10.58 10.82
N TYR A 279 15.54 9.35 11.06
CA TYR A 279 16.92 8.96 10.82
C TYR A 279 17.34 9.20 9.36
N LEU A 280 16.51 8.86 8.37
CA LEU A 280 16.81 9.14 6.97
C LEU A 280 16.90 10.65 6.69
N VAL A 281 16.04 11.48 7.30
CA VAL A 281 16.15 12.94 7.20
C VAL A 281 17.50 13.42 7.72
N TRP A 282 17.92 12.97 8.90
CA TRP A 282 19.22 13.31 9.50
C TRP A 282 20.40 12.81 8.67
N TYR A 283 20.34 11.57 8.19
CA TYR A 283 21.40 10.93 7.41
C TYR A 283 21.60 11.61 6.05
N TYR A 284 20.50 11.99 5.39
CA TYR A 284 20.49 12.67 4.10
C TYR A 284 20.44 14.21 4.20
N ARG A 285 20.76 14.80 5.37
CA ARG A 285 20.71 16.27 5.61
C ARG A 285 21.52 17.14 4.64
N ASN A 286 22.49 16.56 3.95
CA ASN A 286 23.32 17.24 2.94
C ASN A 286 23.11 16.68 1.52
N ASN A 287 21.96 16.07 1.26
CA ASN A 287 21.61 15.41 -0.01
C ASN A 287 20.42 16.09 -0.68
N THR A 288 20.35 16.02 -2.02
CA THR A 288 19.24 16.59 -2.81
C THR A 288 17.89 15.93 -2.51
N LEU A 289 17.87 14.74 -1.92
CA LEU A 289 16.65 14.04 -1.49
C LEU A 289 16.04 14.58 -0.20
N LEU A 290 16.74 15.46 0.54
CA LEU A 290 16.32 15.94 1.86
C LEU A 290 14.88 16.48 1.87
N LYS A 291 14.51 17.30 0.88
CA LYS A 291 13.16 17.89 0.82
C LYS A 291 12.08 16.80 0.76
N LEU A 292 12.29 15.78 -0.08
CA LEU A 292 11.34 14.67 -0.21
C LEU A 292 11.32 13.80 1.05
N LEU A 293 12.46 13.54 1.67
CA LEU A 293 12.51 12.77 2.92
C LEU A 293 11.82 13.50 4.08
N LYS A 294 11.93 14.84 4.17
CA LYS A 294 11.19 15.65 5.15
C LYS A 294 9.68 15.55 4.94
N ILE A 295 9.21 15.66 3.68
CA ILE A 295 7.79 15.50 3.36
C ILE A 295 7.32 14.09 3.73
N ASN A 296 8.08 13.05 3.37
CA ASN A 296 7.72 11.68 3.72
C ASN A 296 7.64 11.47 5.24
N ALA A 297 8.59 12.01 6.01
CA ALA A 297 8.56 11.95 7.47
C ALA A 297 7.35 12.69 8.07
N LEU A 298 6.92 13.81 7.48
CA LEU A 298 5.68 14.50 7.92
C LEU A 298 4.43 13.68 7.63
N ILE A 299 4.34 13.01 6.47
CA ILE A 299 3.22 12.12 6.17
C ILE A 299 3.23 10.92 7.13
N VAL A 300 4.40 10.34 7.44
CA VAL A 300 4.53 9.27 8.45
C VAL A 300 4.14 9.75 9.85
N LEU A 301 4.49 10.98 10.22
CA LEU A 301 4.04 11.56 11.49
C LEU A 301 2.52 11.71 11.54
N SER A 302 1.90 12.20 10.45
CA SER A 302 0.44 12.28 10.35
C SER A 302 -0.22 10.89 10.43
N GLN A 303 0.43 9.85 9.89
CA GLN A 303 -0.04 8.47 9.98
C GLN A 303 -0.02 7.96 11.42
N ALA A 304 1.07 8.21 12.15
CA ALA A 304 1.18 7.85 13.56
C ALA A 304 0.12 8.58 14.40
N ALA A 305 -0.07 9.88 14.16
CA ALA A 305 -1.11 10.67 14.83
C ALA A 305 -2.53 10.13 14.55
N LEU A 306 -2.87 9.87 13.28
CA LEU A 306 -4.14 9.25 12.90
C LEU A 306 -4.33 7.88 13.56
N GLY A 307 -3.27 7.08 13.68
CA GLY A 307 -3.33 5.77 14.34
C GLY A 307 -3.63 5.88 15.83
N VAL A 308 -2.96 6.81 16.53
CA VAL A 308 -3.22 7.10 17.95
C VAL A 308 -4.64 7.64 18.14
N LEU A 309 -5.11 8.55 17.28
CA LEU A 309 -6.49 9.06 17.37
C LEU A 309 -7.52 7.95 17.10
N THR A 310 -7.30 7.12 16.07
CA THR A 310 -8.17 5.97 15.77
C THR A 310 -8.25 5.03 16.97
N LEU A 311 -7.13 4.78 17.64
CA LEU A 311 -7.06 3.97 18.84
C LEU A 311 -7.81 4.61 20.02
N ILE A 312 -7.50 5.85 20.37
CA ILE A 312 -8.07 6.53 21.56
C ILE A 312 -9.59 6.66 21.45
N TYR A 313 -10.09 6.96 20.26
CA TYR A 313 -11.53 7.14 20.02
C TYR A 313 -12.26 5.83 19.67
N GLN A 314 -11.63 4.66 19.86
CA GLN A 314 -12.25 3.34 19.65
C GLN A 314 -12.71 3.09 18.20
N VAL A 315 -11.82 3.36 17.25
CA VAL A 315 -11.99 3.08 15.81
C VAL A 315 -13.25 3.72 15.20
N PRO A 316 -13.51 5.04 15.34
CA PRO A 316 -14.60 5.67 14.60
C PRO A 316 -14.36 5.51 13.10
N MET A 317 -15.42 5.20 12.34
CA MET A 317 -15.33 4.89 10.91
C MET A 317 -14.47 5.89 10.14
N VAL A 318 -14.71 7.19 10.34
CA VAL A 318 -13.97 8.26 9.65
C VAL A 318 -12.47 8.20 9.96
N LEU A 319 -12.08 8.02 11.22
CA LEU A 319 -10.67 7.92 11.61
C LEU A 319 -10.03 6.64 11.07
N GLY A 320 -10.73 5.51 11.13
CA GLY A 320 -10.27 4.24 10.56
C GLY A 320 -10.01 4.34 9.05
N VAL A 321 -10.95 4.94 8.30
CA VAL A 321 -10.80 5.17 6.86
C VAL A 321 -9.66 6.14 6.56
N LEU A 322 -9.55 7.25 7.30
CA LEU A 322 -8.46 8.22 7.11
C LEU A 322 -7.08 7.61 7.42
N HIS A 323 -6.98 6.81 8.48
CA HIS A 323 -5.76 6.10 8.83
C HIS A 323 -5.35 5.09 7.75
N GLN A 324 -6.31 4.31 7.22
CA GLN A 324 -6.08 3.39 6.12
C GLN A 324 -5.65 4.13 4.84
N LEU A 325 -6.35 5.20 4.48
CA LEU A 325 -6.05 6.01 3.31
C LEU A 325 -4.65 6.61 3.38
N ASN A 326 -4.30 7.21 4.52
CA ASN A 326 -3.01 7.84 4.70
C ASN A 326 -1.86 6.81 4.76
N ALA A 327 -2.12 5.56 5.19
CA ALA A 327 -1.15 4.47 5.08
C ALA A 327 -0.73 4.22 3.62
N VAL A 328 -1.70 4.19 2.71
CA VAL A 328 -1.42 4.04 1.27
C VAL A 328 -0.65 5.25 0.73
N ILE A 329 -1.01 6.47 1.15
CA ILE A 329 -0.27 7.69 0.78
C ILE A 329 1.19 7.63 1.25
N VAL A 330 1.45 7.20 2.48
CA VAL A 330 2.80 6.98 3.01
C VAL A 330 3.59 6.04 2.09
N MET A 331 3.01 4.90 1.72
CA MET A 331 3.67 3.90 0.88
C MET A 331 3.96 4.41 -0.54
N LEU A 332 2.99 5.09 -1.17
CA LEU A 332 3.18 5.62 -2.52
C LEU A 332 4.20 6.74 -2.56
N PHE A 333 4.18 7.63 -1.57
CA PHE A 333 5.16 8.70 -1.48
C PHE A 333 6.57 8.16 -1.16
N ALA A 334 6.69 7.16 -0.28
CA ALA A 334 7.96 6.47 -0.03
C ALA A 334 8.49 5.78 -1.31
N SER A 335 7.59 5.20 -2.12
CA SER A 335 7.92 4.58 -3.40
C SER A 335 8.39 5.62 -4.42
N PHE A 336 7.76 6.80 -4.42
CA PHE A 336 8.22 7.94 -5.22
C PHE A 336 9.62 8.42 -4.80
N VAL A 337 9.90 8.55 -3.50
CA VAL A 337 11.24 8.91 -2.99
C VAL A 337 12.28 7.88 -3.45
N LEU A 338 11.96 6.58 -3.34
CA LEU A 338 12.82 5.49 -3.83
C LEU A 338 13.08 5.60 -5.33
N PHE A 339 12.04 5.87 -6.11
CA PHE A 339 12.15 6.07 -7.55
C PHE A 339 13.08 7.25 -7.88
N ILE A 340 12.90 8.40 -7.24
CA ILE A 340 13.75 9.57 -7.46
C ILE A 340 15.21 9.28 -7.04
N ALA A 341 15.43 8.56 -5.95
CA ALA A 341 16.77 8.10 -5.56
C ALA A 341 17.41 7.18 -6.63
N SER A 342 16.60 6.39 -7.34
CA SER A 342 17.04 5.50 -8.42
C SER A 342 17.43 6.21 -9.73
N ILE A 343 17.16 7.51 -9.86
CA ILE A 343 17.60 8.34 -11.01
C ILE A 343 18.69 9.37 -10.60
N ASN A 344 18.72 9.81 -9.34
CA ASN A 344 19.54 10.96 -8.88
C ASN A 344 20.96 10.67 -8.36
N ARG A 345 21.57 9.51 -8.64
CA ARG A 345 22.86 9.12 -8.03
C ARG A 345 24.10 9.95 -8.46
N LYS A 346 23.95 10.97 -9.32
CA LYS A 346 25.08 11.82 -9.78
C LYS A 346 25.69 12.75 -8.72
N ALA A 347 25.10 12.89 -7.52
CA ALA A 347 25.68 13.76 -6.48
C ALA A 347 26.76 13.08 -5.61
N THR A 348 26.63 11.78 -5.31
CA THR A 348 27.53 11.11 -4.36
C THR A 348 28.87 10.74 -5.01
N ALA A 349 28.87 10.33 -6.28
CA ALA A 349 30.10 10.03 -7.01
C ALA A 349 30.95 11.29 -7.24
N LYS A 350 30.33 12.44 -7.54
CA LYS A 350 31.06 13.71 -7.74
C LYS A 350 31.65 14.23 -6.42
N LYS A 351 30.97 14.02 -5.29
CA LYS A 351 31.48 14.39 -3.95
C LYS A 351 32.58 13.42 -3.50
N ALA A 352 32.42 12.11 -3.71
CA ALA A 352 33.46 11.12 -3.43
C ALA A 352 34.71 11.34 -4.30
N PHE A 353 34.55 11.66 -5.59
CA PHE A 353 35.65 11.98 -6.49
C PHE A 353 36.33 13.32 -6.15
N LYS A 354 35.55 14.35 -5.75
CA LYS A 354 36.13 15.61 -5.23
C LYS A 354 36.89 15.39 -3.92
N THR A 355 36.38 14.59 -3.00
CA THR A 355 37.04 14.29 -1.71
C THR A 355 38.29 13.41 -1.91
N PHE A 356 38.25 12.47 -2.86
CA PHE A 356 39.40 11.65 -3.24
C PHE A 356 40.51 12.50 -3.90
N ASN A 357 40.17 13.38 -4.85
CA ASN A 357 41.14 14.29 -5.46
C ASN A 357 41.68 15.34 -4.47
N LYS A 358 40.87 15.82 -3.52
CA LYS A 358 41.36 16.72 -2.45
C LYS A 358 42.37 16.02 -1.53
N ARG A 359 42.15 14.75 -1.17
CA ARG A 359 43.10 13.95 -0.37
C ARG A 359 44.39 13.64 -1.13
N ASN A 360 44.31 13.31 -2.42
CA ASN A 360 45.51 13.03 -3.21
C ASN A 360 46.35 14.28 -3.52
N ASN A 361 45.73 15.45 -3.72
CA ASN A 361 46.48 16.70 -3.90
C ASN A 361 47.11 17.18 -2.58
N TYR A 362 46.48 16.95 -1.43
CA TYR A 362 47.08 17.27 -0.13
C TYR A 362 48.33 16.41 0.15
N ASN A 363 48.29 15.11 -0.16
CA ASN A 363 49.43 14.20 0.03
C ASN A 363 50.56 14.39 -1.00
N ARG A 364 50.27 14.92 -2.20
CA ARG A 364 51.32 15.28 -3.18
C ARG A 364 52.06 16.56 -2.79
N ASN A 365 51.35 17.55 -2.27
CA ASN A 365 51.96 18.84 -1.92
C ASN A 365 52.77 18.77 -0.61
N HIS A 366 52.45 17.86 0.31
CA HIS A 366 53.23 17.65 1.54
C HIS A 366 54.45 16.72 1.40
N LYS A 367 54.62 16.04 0.26
CA LYS A 367 55.84 15.24 -0.03
C LYS A 367 56.97 16.03 -0.72
N PHE A 368 56.72 17.27 -1.13
CA PHE A 368 57.71 18.12 -1.83
C PHE A 368 58.19 19.33 -1.02
N SER A 369 57.73 19.49 0.22
CA SER A 369 58.22 20.51 1.16
C SER A 369 59.04 19.85 2.28
N SER A 370 60.16 19.23 1.91
CA SER A 370 61.30 19.05 2.80
C SER A 370 62.37 20.06 2.36
N PRO A 371 62.66 21.11 3.14
CA PRO A 371 63.77 22.00 2.84
C PRO A 371 65.07 21.27 3.16
N ASN A 372 65.73 20.78 2.12
CA ASN A 372 67.17 20.54 2.15
C ASN A 372 67.86 21.91 2.11
N SER A 373 68.19 22.44 3.28
CA SER A 373 69.17 23.51 3.39
C SER A 373 69.75 23.53 4.80
N TYR A 374 70.96 23.01 4.97
CA TYR A 374 72.07 23.74 5.59
C TYR A 374 73.39 23.12 5.11
N ASN A 375 74.20 23.95 4.47
CA ASN A 375 75.53 23.68 3.97
C ASN A 375 76.51 24.45 4.89
N LYS A 376 77.58 23.76 5.32
CA LYS A 376 78.94 24.22 5.70
C LYS A 376 79.12 25.40 6.68
N ALA A 377 79.80 25.11 7.79
CA ALA A 377 81.17 25.58 8.07
C ALA A 377 81.93 24.48 8.80
#